data_AF-A0A0K1K312-F1
#
_entry.id   AF-A0A0K1K312-F1
#
_cell.length_a   1.000
_cell.length_b   1.000
_cell.length_c   1.000
_cell.angle_alpha   90.00
_cell.angle_beta   90.00
_cell.angle_gamma   90.00
#
_symmetry.space_group_name_H-M   'P 1'
#
loop_
_entity.id
_entity.type
_entity.pdbx_description
1 polymer ?
#
loop_
_entity_poly.entity_id
_entity_poly.type
_entity_poly.pdbx_seq_one_letter_code
_entity_poly.pdbx_strand_id
1 'polypeptide(L)'
;MDLSMPRGWATAALACLVTSAFAQQAPVADRPERTQDTVQVSARAIAAYRLAPQEFYNYEQRYLLENGMVLSFHEKRRHYYVQYKDEKPLEIFPLAEGVFMTAAGSRMEFKEEGDMIAISHLELLPYAGGPAIDPARVYVARR
;
A
#
# COMPACT_ATOMS: atom_id res chain seq x y z
N MET A 1 -26.67 -39.08 58.78
CA MET A 1 -27.39 -38.48 59.91
C MET A 1 -26.90 -37.05 60.04
N ASP A 2 -27.82 -36.16 59.70
CA ASP A 2 -27.73 -34.71 59.84
C ASP A 2 -27.39 -34.33 61.29
N LEU A 3 -26.56 -33.32 61.48
CA LEU A 3 -26.49 -32.48 62.67
C LEU A 3 -25.71 -31.22 62.27
N SER A 4 -26.39 -30.25 61.68
CA SER A 4 -27.16 -29.24 62.42
C SER A 4 -26.23 -28.44 63.32
N MET A 5 -25.81 -27.28 62.79
CA MET A 5 -25.32 -26.15 63.59
C MET A 5 -26.36 -25.83 64.67
N PRO A 6 -25.93 -25.21 65.78
CA PRO A 6 -26.67 -23.97 66.07
C PRO A 6 -25.87 -22.87 66.80
N ARG A 7 -26.39 -21.66 66.60
CA ARG A 7 -26.39 -20.49 67.51
C ARG A 7 -25.15 -19.60 67.53
N GLY A 8 -25.40 -18.33 67.28
CA GLY A 8 -24.56 -17.24 67.77
C GLY A 8 -24.96 -15.95 67.08
N TRP A 9 -25.24 -14.92 67.86
CA TRP A 9 -26.07 -13.77 67.49
C TRP A 9 -25.23 -12.50 67.58
N ALA A 10 -25.73 -11.46 66.93
CA ALA A 10 -25.16 -10.11 66.76
C ALA A 10 -24.42 -9.50 67.96
N THR A 11 -23.35 -8.73 67.67
CA THR A 11 -23.03 -7.37 68.17
C THR A 11 -21.62 -7.00 67.63
N ALA A 12 -21.48 -6.00 66.75
CA ALA A 12 -21.40 -4.56 66.98
C ALA A 12 -20.03 -4.06 67.50
N ALA A 13 -19.49 -3.10 66.72
CA ALA A 13 -18.58 -2.00 67.08
C ALA A 13 -17.04 -2.13 66.92
N LEU A 14 -16.55 -1.29 65.99
CA LEU A 14 -15.36 -0.44 65.98
C LEU A 14 -14.07 -0.90 66.68
N ALA A 15 -12.97 -1.00 65.90
CA ALA A 15 -11.66 -0.46 66.28
C ALA A 15 -10.74 -0.31 65.06
N CYS A 16 -9.89 0.71 65.11
CA CYS A 16 -9.11 1.29 64.02
C CYS A 16 -7.93 0.47 63.49
N LEU A 17 -7.62 0.73 62.21
CA LEU A 17 -6.30 0.91 61.58
C LEU A 17 -5.16 -0.05 62.00
N VAL A 18 -4.71 -0.93 61.10
CA VAL A 18 -3.28 -1.05 60.71
C VAL A 18 -3.15 -1.63 59.29
N THR A 19 -2.36 -0.91 58.50
CA THR A 19 -1.75 -1.14 57.18
C THR A 19 -1.71 -2.54 56.57
N SER A 20 -2.18 -2.66 55.33
CA SER A 20 -1.61 -3.57 54.34
C SER A 20 -1.24 -2.80 53.08
N ALA A 21 0.06 -2.78 52.79
CA ALA A 21 0.65 -2.22 51.59
C ALA A 21 0.15 -3.02 50.37
N PHE A 22 -0.78 -2.45 49.60
CA PHE A 22 -1.02 -2.92 48.24
C PHE A 22 0.01 -2.24 47.34
N ALA A 23 0.89 -3.07 46.81
CA ALA A 23 1.91 -2.69 45.85
C ALA A 23 1.28 -1.97 44.65
N GLN A 24 1.84 -0.80 44.38
CA GLN A 24 1.76 0.08 43.22
C GLN A 24 1.17 -0.56 41.95
N GLN A 25 0.03 -0.02 41.51
CA GLN A 25 -0.36 -0.10 40.11
C GLN A 25 0.59 0.81 39.31
N ALA A 26 1.53 0.22 38.59
CA ALA A 26 2.27 0.93 37.56
C ALA A 26 1.30 1.27 36.40
N PRO A 27 1.32 2.50 35.85
CA PRO A 27 0.68 2.77 34.58
C PRO A 27 1.39 1.91 33.53
N VAL A 28 0.64 1.00 32.93
CA VAL A 28 1.10 0.21 31.78
C VAL A 28 1.52 1.20 30.71
N ALA A 29 2.80 1.09 30.35
CA ALA A 29 3.43 1.82 29.28
C ALA A 29 2.53 1.89 28.04
N ASP A 30 2.46 3.10 27.50
CA ASP A 30 1.99 3.44 26.17
C ASP A 30 2.50 2.39 25.17
N ARG A 31 1.66 1.40 24.87
CA ARG A 31 1.90 0.44 23.81
C ARG A 31 1.31 1.13 22.59
N PRO A 32 2.10 1.54 21.58
CA PRO A 32 1.49 1.92 20.32
C PRO A 32 0.77 0.68 19.83
N GLU A 33 -0.57 0.72 19.89
CA GLU A 33 -1.38 -0.14 19.05
C GLU A 33 -0.85 0.11 17.65
N ARG A 34 -0.16 -0.90 17.12
CA ARG A 34 0.19 -0.95 15.72
C ARG A 34 -1.15 -1.17 15.02
N THR A 35 -1.93 -0.10 14.90
CA THR A 35 -3.07 -0.03 14.01
C THR A 35 -2.50 -0.49 12.68
N GLN A 36 -2.89 -1.69 12.28
CA GLN A 36 -2.63 -2.15 10.94
C GLN A 36 -3.37 -1.15 10.08
N ASP A 37 -2.62 -0.17 9.57
CA ASP A 37 -3.00 0.69 8.46
C ASP A 37 -3.29 -0.27 7.30
N THR A 38 -4.47 -0.86 7.35
CA THR A 38 -5.11 -1.47 6.20
C THR A 38 -5.42 -0.26 5.34
N VAL A 39 -4.45 0.11 4.49
CA VAL A 39 -4.63 1.09 3.45
C VAL A 39 -5.73 0.52 2.55
N GLN A 40 -6.98 0.82 2.90
CA GLN A 40 -8.08 0.73 1.98
C GLN A 40 -7.74 1.75 0.90
N VAL A 41 -7.11 1.28 -0.18
CA VAL A 41 -7.02 2.00 -1.44
C VAL A 41 -8.43 2.08 -1.98
N SER A 42 -9.27 2.88 -1.33
CA SER A 42 -10.44 3.44 -1.95
C SER A 42 -9.88 4.28 -3.08
N ALA A 43 -10.13 3.84 -4.31
CA ALA A 43 -9.93 4.59 -5.54
C ALA A 43 -10.87 5.80 -5.54
N ARG A 44 -10.75 6.65 -4.51
CA ARG A 44 -11.58 7.82 -4.27
C ARG A 44 -11.08 8.90 -5.22
N ALA A 45 -11.60 8.80 -6.44
CA ALA A 45 -11.60 9.83 -7.47
C ALA A 45 -10.36 10.72 -7.41
N ILE A 46 -9.21 10.17 -7.82
CA ILE A 46 -8.07 11.00 -8.22
C ILE A 46 -8.65 11.97 -9.25
N ALA A 47 -8.58 13.28 -8.97
CA ALA A 47 -9.01 14.29 -9.92
C ALA A 47 -8.39 13.91 -11.27
N ALA A 48 -9.24 13.58 -12.26
CA ALA A 48 -8.77 12.99 -13.51
C ALA A 48 -7.85 14.00 -14.18
N TYR A 49 -6.54 13.78 -14.02
CA TYR A 49 -5.55 14.65 -14.62
C TYR A 49 -5.78 14.61 -16.13
N ARG A 50 -6.05 15.79 -16.71
CA ARG A 50 -6.26 15.92 -18.14
C ARG A 50 -4.91 16.10 -18.80
N LEU A 51 -4.32 14.99 -19.21
CA LEU A 51 -3.11 14.97 -20.01
C LEU A 51 -3.33 15.80 -21.28
N ALA A 52 -2.43 16.74 -21.56
CA ALA A 52 -2.45 17.44 -22.84
C ALA A 52 -2.10 16.44 -23.96
N PRO A 53 -2.73 16.50 -25.15
CA PRO A 53 -2.50 15.52 -26.21
C PRO A 53 -1.03 15.34 -26.62
N GLN A 54 -0.22 16.39 -26.53
CA GLN A 54 1.20 16.37 -26.90
C GLN A 54 2.12 15.88 -25.79
N GLU A 55 1.67 15.86 -24.54
CA GLU A 55 2.51 15.50 -23.39
C GLU A 55 2.93 14.02 -23.47
N PHE A 56 2.04 13.15 -23.93
CA PHE A 56 2.34 11.72 -24.06
C PHE A 56 3.40 11.39 -25.11
N TYR A 57 3.63 12.27 -26.09
CA TYR A 57 4.61 12.02 -27.16
C TYR A 57 6.04 11.91 -26.62
N ASN A 58 6.31 12.53 -25.48
CA ASN A 58 7.59 12.39 -24.78
C ASN A 58 7.77 10.98 -24.17
N TYR A 59 6.66 10.29 -23.87
CA TYR A 59 6.62 8.99 -23.19
C TYR A 59 6.36 7.82 -24.14
N GLU A 60 5.87 8.07 -25.37
CA GLU A 60 5.54 7.08 -26.40
C GLU A 60 6.81 6.45 -27.01
N GLN A 61 7.43 5.57 -26.23
CA GLN A 61 8.76 5.01 -26.49
C GLN A 61 8.85 3.56 -25.99
N ARG A 62 10.01 2.93 -26.22
CA ARG A 62 10.39 1.67 -25.60
C ARG A 62 11.43 1.91 -24.50
N TYR A 63 11.24 1.26 -23.36
CA TYR A 63 12.14 1.35 -22.21
C TYR A 63 12.67 -0.03 -21.86
N LEU A 64 14.00 -0.17 -21.88
CA LEU A 64 14.70 -1.34 -21.37
C LEU A 64 14.92 -1.16 -19.87
N LEU A 65 14.10 -1.83 -19.07
CA LEU A 65 14.24 -1.87 -17.62
C LEU A 65 15.54 -2.58 -17.23
N GLU A 66 16.07 -2.20 -16.06
CA GLU A 66 17.28 -2.81 -15.47
C GLU A 66 17.25 -4.33 -15.32
N ASN A 67 16.06 -4.95 -15.27
CA ASN A 67 15.87 -6.40 -15.21
C ASN A 67 15.85 -7.07 -16.60
N GLY A 68 16.06 -6.31 -17.67
CA GLY A 68 16.06 -6.78 -19.05
C GLY A 68 14.67 -6.80 -19.72
N MET A 69 13.60 -6.42 -19.03
CA MET A 69 12.29 -6.29 -19.65
C MET A 69 12.25 -5.06 -20.55
N VAL A 70 11.66 -5.20 -21.75
CA VAL A 70 11.37 -4.08 -22.63
C VAL A 70 9.87 -3.81 -22.61
N LEU A 71 9.50 -2.63 -22.11
CA LEU A 71 8.13 -2.14 -22.17
C LEU A 71 8.00 -1.13 -23.30
N SER A 72 6.87 -1.17 -23.99
CA SER A 72 6.49 -0.19 -24.99
C SER A 72 5.28 0.59 -24.51
N PHE A 73 5.34 1.91 -24.68
CA PHE A 73 4.28 2.83 -24.34
C PHE A 73 3.77 3.46 -25.63
N HIS A 74 2.45 3.51 -25.79
CA HIS A 74 1.83 4.02 -27.01
C HIS A 74 0.45 4.60 -26.77
N GLU A 75 0.05 5.53 -27.63
CA GLU A 75 -1.30 6.09 -27.65
C GLU A 75 -2.13 5.42 -28.75
N LYS A 76 -3.40 5.12 -28.45
CA LYS A 76 -4.38 4.73 -29.47
C LYS A 76 -5.75 5.28 -29.13
N ARG A 77 -6.32 6.06 -30.05
CA ARG A 77 -7.67 6.65 -29.92
C ARG A 77 -7.85 7.42 -28.59
N ARG A 78 -6.84 8.20 -28.16
CA ARG A 78 -6.83 8.96 -26.90
C ARG A 78 -6.77 8.12 -25.62
N HIS A 79 -6.38 6.86 -25.74
CA HIS A 79 -6.05 6.00 -24.61
C HIS A 79 -4.56 5.68 -24.65
N TYR A 80 -3.99 5.50 -23.46
CA TYR A 80 -2.57 5.25 -23.28
C TYR A 80 -2.37 3.80 -22.85
N TYR A 81 -1.34 3.16 -23.37
CA TYR A 81 -1.11 1.74 -23.13
C TYR A 81 0.34 1.48 -22.79
N VAL A 82 0.55 0.49 -21.94
CA VAL A 82 1.82 -0.19 -21.73
C VAL A 82 1.72 -1.62 -22.27
N GLN A 83 2.79 -2.11 -22.88
CA GLN A 83 2.84 -3.47 -23.41
C GLN A 83 4.24 -4.07 -23.26
N TYR A 84 4.29 -5.30 -22.74
CA TYR A 84 5.50 -6.12 -22.73
C TYR A 84 5.47 -7.08 -23.92
N LYS A 85 6.46 -6.99 -24.82
CA LYS A 85 6.55 -7.83 -26.04
C LYS A 85 5.20 -7.92 -26.78
N ASP A 86 4.71 -9.13 -27.03
CA ASP A 86 3.48 -9.43 -27.77
C ASP A 86 2.27 -9.66 -26.83
N GLU A 87 2.40 -9.34 -25.54
CA GLU A 87 1.29 -9.42 -24.59
C GLU A 87 0.15 -8.48 -24.97
N LYS A 88 -1.03 -8.73 -24.42
CA LYS A 88 -2.16 -7.81 -24.60
C LYS A 88 -1.79 -6.43 -24.02
N PRO A 89 -1.96 -5.33 -24.79
CA PRO A 89 -1.76 -3.98 -24.27
C PRO A 89 -2.65 -3.72 -23.05
N LEU A 90 -2.06 -3.18 -21.99
CA LEU A 90 -2.76 -2.80 -20.78
C LEU A 90 -2.93 -1.29 -20.74
N GLU A 91 -4.15 -0.83 -20.49
CA GLU A 91 -4.45 0.60 -20.40
C GLU A 91 -3.83 1.22 -19.13
N ILE A 92 -3.28 2.41 -19.30
CA ILE A 92 -2.73 3.24 -18.21
C ILE A 92 -3.47 4.57 -18.15
N PHE A 93 -3.70 5.05 -16.93
CA PHE A 93 -4.47 6.24 -16.66
C PHE A 93 -3.55 7.34 -16.12
N PRO A 94 -3.61 8.56 -16.69
CA PRO A 94 -2.82 9.68 -16.19
C PRO A 94 -3.30 10.11 -14.80
N LEU A 95 -2.36 10.27 -13.87
CA LEU A 95 -2.63 10.74 -12.50
C LEU A 95 -2.05 12.14 -12.25
N ALA A 96 -0.94 12.46 -12.89
CA ALA A 96 -0.28 13.76 -12.89
C ALA A 96 0.65 13.84 -14.11
N GLU A 97 1.33 14.98 -14.30
CA GLU A 97 2.35 15.13 -15.33
C GLU A 97 3.42 14.03 -15.18
N GLY A 98 3.64 13.27 -16.25
CA GLY A 98 4.57 12.14 -16.25
C GLY A 98 4.21 10.97 -15.34
N VAL A 99 3.03 10.96 -14.70
CA VAL A 99 2.64 9.90 -13.76
C VAL A 99 1.41 9.16 -14.27
N PHE A 100 1.54 7.84 -14.43
CA PHE A 100 0.50 6.95 -14.91
C PHE A 100 0.30 5.78 -13.97
N MET A 101 -0.89 5.19 -14.00
CA MET A 101 -1.21 4.00 -13.23
C MET A 101 -2.15 3.06 -13.99
N THR A 102 -1.93 1.75 -13.87
CA THR A 102 -2.88 0.76 -14.40
C THR A 102 -4.08 0.61 -13.46
N ALA A 103 -5.18 0.02 -13.96
CA ALA A 103 -6.32 -0.31 -13.11
C ALA A 103 -5.95 -1.26 -11.94
N ALA A 104 -4.91 -2.08 -12.11
CA ALA A 104 -4.41 -2.99 -11.08
C ALA A 104 -3.51 -2.32 -10.03
N GLY A 105 -2.99 -1.12 -10.31
CA GLY A 105 -2.13 -0.36 -9.38
C GLY A 105 -0.65 -0.32 -9.72
N SER A 106 -0.22 -0.85 -10.86
CA SER A 106 1.16 -0.65 -11.35
C SER A 106 1.35 0.83 -11.69
N ARG A 107 2.42 1.45 -11.20
CA ARG A 107 2.64 2.90 -11.30
C ARG A 107 3.88 3.19 -12.12
N MET A 108 3.75 4.08 -13.09
CA MET A 108 4.85 4.54 -13.94
C MET A 108 5.09 6.03 -13.74
N GLU A 109 6.33 6.41 -13.46
CA GLU A 109 6.77 7.78 -13.31
C GLU A 109 7.85 8.09 -14.34
N PHE A 110 7.47 8.86 -15.36
CA PHE A 110 8.36 9.45 -16.34
C PHE A 110 8.99 10.72 -15.78
N LYS A 111 10.29 10.86 -15.99
CA LYS A 111 11.10 12.01 -15.57
C LYS A 111 11.95 12.46 -16.75
N GLU A 112 12.50 13.67 -16.66
CA GLU A 112 13.39 14.21 -17.69
C GLU A 112 12.76 14.10 -19.09
N GLU A 113 11.50 14.53 -19.22
CA GLU A 113 10.75 14.48 -20.50
C GLU A 113 10.76 13.08 -21.15
N GLY A 114 10.68 12.04 -20.32
CA GLY A 114 10.68 10.65 -20.77
C GLY A 114 12.07 10.06 -21.01
N ASP A 115 13.17 10.75 -20.67
CA ASP A 115 14.51 10.13 -20.67
C ASP A 115 14.62 9.02 -19.63
N MET A 116 13.91 9.16 -18.50
CA MET A 116 13.93 8.21 -17.39
C MET A 116 12.51 7.77 -17.04
N ILE A 117 12.36 6.49 -16.69
CA ILE A 117 11.12 5.95 -16.12
C ILE A 117 11.43 5.15 -14.86
N ALA A 118 10.61 5.32 -13.83
CA ALA A 118 10.56 4.47 -12.65
C ALA A 118 9.21 3.74 -12.61
N ILE A 119 9.23 2.43 -12.39
CA ILE A 119 8.02 1.60 -12.33
C ILE A 119 7.95 0.86 -11.00
N SER A 120 6.86 1.09 -10.27
CA SER A 120 6.52 0.38 -9.04
C SER A 120 5.41 -0.63 -9.30
N HIS A 121 5.41 -1.73 -8.54
CA HIS A 121 4.45 -2.82 -8.69
C HIS A 121 4.41 -3.38 -10.12
N LEU A 122 5.60 -3.69 -10.67
CA LEU A 122 5.76 -4.22 -12.03
C LEU A 122 5.11 -5.60 -12.18
N GLU A 123 5.01 -6.37 -11.10
CA GLU A 123 4.37 -7.67 -10.98
C GLU A 123 2.86 -7.65 -11.30
N LEU A 124 2.24 -6.47 -11.32
CA LEU A 124 0.83 -6.30 -11.66
C LEU A 124 0.60 -6.10 -13.16
N LEU A 125 1.66 -6.04 -13.97
CA LEU A 125 1.56 -6.05 -15.43
C LEU A 125 1.38 -7.48 -15.96
N PRO A 126 0.85 -7.66 -17.17
CA PRO A 126 0.96 -8.92 -17.91
C PRO A 126 2.40 -9.11 -18.41
N TYR A 127 3.08 -10.17 -17.98
CA TYR A 127 4.44 -10.51 -18.44
C TYR A 127 4.69 -12.04 -18.48
N ALA A 128 4.05 -12.78 -19.39
CA ALA A 128 4.36 -14.21 -19.49
C ALA A 128 5.79 -14.44 -20.02
N GLY A 129 6.50 -15.39 -19.42
CA GLY A 129 7.87 -15.74 -19.85
C GLY A 129 8.90 -14.61 -19.70
N GLY A 130 8.65 -13.67 -18.78
CA GLY A 130 9.59 -12.61 -18.41
C GLY A 130 10.62 -13.05 -17.36
N PRO A 131 11.61 -12.18 -17.07
CA PRO A 131 12.49 -12.36 -15.93
C PRO A 131 11.70 -12.29 -14.61
N ALA A 132 12.29 -12.81 -13.52
CA ALA A 132 11.70 -12.71 -12.20
C ALA A 132 11.55 -11.25 -11.74
N ILE A 133 10.45 -10.94 -11.07
CA ILE A 133 10.12 -9.61 -10.56
C ILE A 133 9.98 -9.69 -9.04
N ASP A 134 10.75 -8.88 -8.32
CA ASP A 134 10.54 -8.56 -6.91
C ASP A 134 9.42 -7.50 -6.76
N PRO A 135 8.32 -7.80 -6.05
CA PRO A 135 7.21 -6.87 -5.82
C PRO A 135 7.56 -5.60 -5.04
N ALA A 136 8.62 -5.63 -4.23
CA ALA A 136 9.04 -4.48 -3.43
C ALA A 136 9.99 -3.55 -4.18
N ARG A 137 10.44 -3.93 -5.38
CA ARG A 137 11.44 -3.21 -6.15
C ARG A 137 10.80 -2.20 -7.10
N VAL A 138 11.44 -1.03 -7.18
CA VAL A 138 11.18 -0.05 -8.24
C VAL A 138 12.19 -0.31 -9.36
N TYR A 139 11.67 -0.56 -10.56
CA TYR A 139 12.50 -0.78 -11.75
C TYR A 139 12.70 0.51 -12.50
N VAL A 140 13.94 0.79 -12.89
CA VAL A 140 14.30 2.01 -13.61
C VAL A 140 14.78 1.68 -15.01
N ALA A 141 14.46 2.53 -15.97
CA ALA A 141 15.10 2.57 -17.27
C ALA A 141 15.53 4.00 -17.61
N ARG A 142 16.59 4.08 -18.40
CA ARG A 142 17.03 5.29 -19.09
C ARG A 142 17.17 4.98 -20.57
N ARG A 143 16.87 5.95 -21.43
CA ARG A 143 17.18 5.88 -22.86
C ARG A 143 18.59 6.40 -23.17
#